data_AF-A0A661P0S0-F1
#
_entry.id   AF-A0A661P0S0-F1
#
_cell.length_a   1.000
_cell.length_b   1.000
_cell.length_c   1.000
_cell.angle_alpha   90.00
_cell.angle_beta   90.00
_cell.angle_gamma   90.00
#
_symmetry.space_group_name_H-M   'P 1'
#
loop_
_entity.id
_entity.type
_entity.pdbx_description
1 polymer ?
#
loop_
_entity_poly.entity_id
_entity_poly.type
_entity_poly.pdbx_seq_one_letter_code
_entity_poly.pdbx_strand_id
1 'polypeptide(L)'
;PFRNVDGSLVFRPGGHGALLENLNDLKGDIVFIKNIDNVVPDRLKPEICRYHQVLGGYLVNLQQRIFSYLQGLDDAVADDSLLAEVTAFVQDFLGIEIPSPAGDKQVEFLRQKLNRPLRVCGLVKNKGEPGGGPFWVRGPDQGCSRQIVESSQVDFSASDQADIWQSSTHFNPVDLVCALRDYRGEPFDLHEFSDPDTGFIAVKSSEGKELKALEHPGLWNGAMAEWNTVFIEVPASTFNPVKSVFDLLRPAHQTGEV
;
A
#
# COMPACT_ATOMS: atom_id res chain seq x y z
N PRO A 1 11.27 -6.91 -29.69
CA PRO A 1 11.00 -7.86 -28.59
C PRO A 1 12.22 -8.76 -28.38
N PHE A 2 12.57 -9.04 -27.12
CA PHE A 2 13.75 -9.86 -26.78
C PHE A 2 13.45 -11.35 -27.04
N ARG A 3 14.44 -12.09 -27.55
CA ARG A 3 14.29 -13.49 -27.97
C ARG A 3 15.41 -14.36 -27.42
N ASN A 4 15.08 -15.61 -27.12
CA ASN A 4 16.03 -16.66 -26.78
C ASN A 4 16.87 -17.06 -28.01
N VAL A 5 17.93 -17.85 -27.78
CA VAL A 5 18.78 -18.41 -28.85
C VAL A 5 17.98 -19.25 -29.85
N ASP A 6 16.91 -19.91 -29.41
CA ASP A 6 16.01 -20.71 -30.24
C ASP A 6 14.96 -19.88 -31.04
N GLY A 7 14.98 -18.55 -30.90
CA GLY A 7 14.06 -17.63 -31.56
C GLY A 7 12.72 -17.40 -30.85
N SER A 8 12.44 -18.11 -29.76
CA SER A 8 11.23 -17.90 -28.93
C SER A 8 11.24 -16.54 -28.22
N LEU A 9 10.05 -16.01 -27.91
CA LEU A 9 9.92 -14.77 -27.15
C LEU A 9 10.27 -15.01 -25.68
N VAL A 10 11.04 -14.08 -25.10
CA VAL A 10 11.31 -14.10 -23.65
C VAL A 10 10.18 -13.36 -22.94
N PHE A 11 9.42 -14.11 -22.14
CA PHE A 11 8.43 -13.56 -21.23
C PHE A 11 9.03 -13.40 -19.82
N ARG A 12 8.63 -12.34 -19.12
CA ARG A 12 9.02 -12.09 -17.73
C ARG A 12 7.78 -11.71 -16.91
N PRO A 13 7.80 -11.95 -15.59
CA PRO A 13 6.78 -11.41 -14.71
C PRO A 13 6.70 -9.88 -14.85
N GLY A 14 5.48 -9.34 -14.87
CA GLY A 14 5.23 -7.91 -15.03
C GLY A 14 5.48 -7.05 -13.78
N GLY A 15 6.26 -7.55 -12.82
CA GLY A 15 6.50 -6.88 -11.53
C GLY A 15 5.40 -7.11 -10.50
N HIS A 16 5.58 -6.55 -9.30
CA HIS A 16 4.66 -6.75 -8.16
C HIS A 16 3.25 -6.17 -8.42
N GLY A 17 3.13 -5.17 -9.31
CA GLY A 17 1.85 -4.60 -9.71
C GLY A 17 0.87 -5.62 -10.30
N ALA A 18 1.38 -6.73 -10.84
CA ALA A 18 0.55 -7.84 -11.32
C ALA A 18 -0.34 -8.47 -10.23
N LEU A 19 -0.05 -8.22 -8.94
CA LEU A 19 -0.92 -8.66 -7.85
C LEU A 19 -2.31 -8.00 -7.90
N LEU A 20 -2.45 -6.80 -8.48
CA LEU A 20 -3.73 -6.09 -8.52
C LEU A 20 -4.82 -6.91 -9.22
N GLU A 21 -4.49 -7.53 -10.36
CA GLU A 21 -5.40 -8.40 -11.10
C GLU A 21 -5.86 -9.58 -10.24
N ASN A 22 -4.91 -10.24 -9.56
CA ASN A 22 -5.22 -11.36 -8.67
C ASN A 22 -6.13 -10.94 -7.51
N LEU A 23 -5.93 -9.75 -6.95
CA LEU A 23 -6.79 -9.21 -5.89
C LEU A 23 -8.20 -8.90 -6.42
N ASN A 24 -8.28 -8.35 -7.64
CA ASN A 24 -9.55 -8.03 -8.29
C ASN A 24 -10.36 -9.30 -8.57
N ASP A 25 -9.70 -10.37 -8.98
CA ASP A 25 -10.30 -11.67 -9.27
C ASP A 25 -10.64 -12.48 -8.01
N LEU A 26 -9.93 -12.26 -6.90
CA LEU A 26 -10.14 -12.99 -5.65
C LEU A 26 -11.55 -12.77 -5.07
N LYS A 27 -12.18 -11.61 -5.36
CA LYS A 27 -13.48 -11.18 -4.82
C LYS A 27 -13.59 -11.31 -3.28
N GLY A 28 -12.46 -11.23 -2.58
CA GLY A 28 -12.39 -11.32 -1.12
C GLY A 28 -12.78 -10.02 -0.44
N ASP A 29 -13.33 -10.11 0.77
CA ASP A 29 -13.74 -8.92 1.55
C ASP A 29 -12.52 -8.23 2.16
N ILE A 30 -11.73 -9.03 2.88
CA ILE A 30 -10.51 -8.61 3.58
C ILE A 30 -9.37 -9.53 3.16
N VAL A 31 -8.26 -8.94 2.73
CA VAL A 31 -7.09 -9.67 2.23
C VAL A 31 -5.85 -9.28 3.01
N PHE A 32 -5.11 -10.28 3.47
CA PHE A 32 -3.81 -10.10 4.12
C PHE A 32 -2.71 -10.32 3.09
N ILE A 33 -1.87 -9.32 2.88
CA ILE A 33 -0.73 -9.38 1.96
C ILE A 33 0.54 -9.34 2.80
N LYS A 34 1.37 -10.36 2.62
CA LYS A 34 2.68 -10.43 3.26
C LYS A 34 3.75 -10.88 2.28
N ASN A 35 4.99 -10.44 2.51
CA ASN A 35 6.12 -10.99 1.78
C ASN A 35 6.41 -12.44 2.19
N ILE A 36 6.81 -13.25 1.20
CA ILE A 36 7.12 -14.68 1.39
C ILE A 36 8.42 -14.91 2.17
N ASP A 37 9.33 -13.94 2.15
CA ASP A 37 10.62 -14.01 2.84
C ASP A 37 10.51 -13.69 4.33
N ASN A 38 9.40 -13.12 4.80
CA ASN A 38 9.13 -12.88 6.21
C ASN A 38 8.68 -14.16 6.91
N VAL A 39 9.64 -14.93 7.45
CA VAL A 39 9.41 -16.27 8.00
C VAL A 39 10.03 -16.44 9.38
N VAL A 40 9.31 -17.12 10.27
CA VAL A 40 9.79 -17.46 11.61
C VAL A 40 9.37 -18.89 12.01
N PRO A 41 10.11 -19.54 12.92
CA PRO A 41 9.68 -20.77 13.56
C PRO A 41 8.35 -20.60 14.31
N ASP A 42 7.61 -21.69 14.49
CA ASP A 42 6.26 -21.66 15.08
C ASP A 42 6.19 -20.98 16.45
N ARG A 43 7.25 -21.12 17.27
CA ARG A 43 7.34 -20.47 18.59
C ARG A 43 7.26 -18.94 18.55
N LEU A 44 7.59 -18.30 17.42
CA LEU A 44 7.58 -16.84 17.25
C LEU A 44 6.34 -16.33 16.50
N LYS A 45 5.56 -17.23 15.86
CA LYS A 45 4.33 -16.87 15.16
C LYS A 45 3.25 -16.21 16.02
N PRO A 46 3.07 -16.52 17.33
CA PRO A 46 2.00 -15.93 18.12
C PRO A 46 2.01 -14.39 18.16
N GLU A 47 3.18 -13.77 18.21
CA GLU A 47 3.29 -12.30 18.17
C GLU A 47 2.87 -11.73 16.82
N ILE A 48 3.32 -12.34 15.71
CA ILE A 48 2.92 -11.96 14.35
C ILE A 48 1.41 -12.09 14.18
N CYS A 49 0.83 -13.21 14.58
CA CYS A 49 -0.61 -13.43 14.53
C CYS A 49 -1.39 -12.39 15.34
N ARG A 50 -0.90 -12.01 16.53
CA ARG A 50 -1.50 -10.96 17.34
C ARG A 50 -1.52 -9.63 16.59
N TYR A 51 -0.41 -9.24 15.95
CA TYR A 51 -0.38 -7.97 15.22
C TYR A 51 -1.20 -8.00 13.93
N HIS A 52 -1.25 -9.12 13.20
CA HIS A 52 -2.20 -9.28 12.10
C HIS A 52 -3.67 -9.09 12.56
N GLN A 53 -4.03 -9.63 13.73
CA GLN A 53 -5.36 -9.42 14.32
C GLN A 53 -5.60 -7.95 14.69
N VAL A 54 -4.58 -7.25 15.21
CA VAL A 54 -4.66 -5.81 15.48
C VAL A 54 -4.89 -5.01 14.20
N LEU A 55 -4.10 -5.26 13.14
CA LEU A 55 -4.22 -4.58 11.86
C LEU A 55 -5.59 -4.86 11.22
N GLY A 56 -6.04 -6.12 11.22
CA GLY A 56 -7.34 -6.51 10.68
C GLY A 56 -8.51 -5.95 11.47
N GLY A 57 -8.45 -6.00 12.81
CA GLY A 57 -9.48 -5.41 13.67
C GLY A 57 -9.56 -3.89 13.51
N TYR A 58 -8.42 -3.22 13.39
CA TYR A 58 -8.36 -1.79 13.10
C TYR A 58 -8.97 -1.46 11.74
N LEU A 59 -8.64 -2.23 10.70
CA LEU A 59 -9.21 -2.08 9.37
C LEU A 59 -10.74 -2.20 9.37
N VAL A 60 -11.28 -3.23 10.04
CA VAL A 60 -12.74 -3.42 10.15
C VAL A 60 -13.40 -2.22 10.83
N ASN A 61 -12.83 -1.75 11.95
CA ASN A 61 -13.38 -0.61 12.67
C ASN A 61 -13.35 0.68 11.82
N LEU A 62 -12.24 0.93 11.13
CA LEU A 62 -12.09 2.07 10.25
C LEU A 62 -13.04 2.01 9.06
N GLN A 63 -13.18 0.84 8.43
CA GLN A 63 -14.10 0.63 7.31
C GLN A 63 -15.54 0.89 7.74
N GLN A 64 -15.96 0.39 8.91
CA GLN A 64 -17.30 0.67 9.46
C GLN A 64 -17.54 2.17 9.66
N ARG A 65 -16.55 2.90 10.18
CA ARG A 65 -16.65 4.35 10.35
C ARG A 65 -16.79 5.07 8.99
N ILE A 66 -15.99 4.69 8.00
CA ILE A 66 -16.08 5.22 6.63
C ILE A 66 -17.46 4.94 6.03
N PHE A 67 -18.00 3.73 6.22
CA PHE A 67 -19.31 3.35 5.72
C PHE A 67 -20.44 4.14 6.36
N SER A 68 -20.38 4.39 7.67
CA SER A 68 -21.34 5.27 8.34
C SER A 68 -21.32 6.69 7.78
N TYR A 69 -20.14 7.23 7.45
CA TYR A 69 -20.04 8.53 6.79
C TYR A 69 -20.64 8.52 5.38
N LEU A 70 -20.34 7.49 4.57
CA LEU A 70 -20.90 7.36 3.22
C LEU A 70 -22.44 7.25 3.25
N GLN A 71 -23.00 6.49 4.20
CA GLN A 71 -24.45 6.39 4.40
C GLN A 71 -25.05 7.74 4.79
N GLY A 72 -24.44 8.45 5.76
CA GLY A 72 -24.92 9.77 6.16
C GLY A 72 -24.83 10.84 5.06
N LEU A 73 -23.86 10.74 4.14
CA LEU A 73 -23.75 11.61 2.97
C LEU A 73 -24.76 11.28 1.86
N ASP A 74 -25.25 10.05 1.80
CA ASP A 74 -26.29 9.63 0.85
C ASP A 74 -27.70 9.99 1.31
N ASP A 75 -27.91 10.13 2.62
CA ASP A 75 -29.16 10.60 3.17
C ASP A 75 -29.40 12.08 2.81
N ALA A 76 -30.64 12.43 2.45
CA ALA A 76 -31.03 13.78 2.00
C ALA A 76 -30.93 14.88 3.08
N VAL A 77 -30.34 14.58 4.24
CA VAL A 77 -30.22 15.44 5.42
C VAL A 77 -28.77 15.38 5.95
N ALA A 78 -27.78 15.42 5.06
CA ALA A 78 -26.42 15.74 5.49
C ALA A 78 -26.43 17.17 6.05
N ASP A 79 -26.44 17.30 7.38
CA ASP A 79 -26.37 18.61 8.03
C ASP A 79 -24.93 19.14 8.03
N ASP A 80 -24.78 20.44 8.26
CA ASP A 80 -23.48 21.10 8.26
C ASP A 80 -22.51 20.50 9.31
N SER A 81 -23.03 19.86 10.36
CA SER A 81 -22.24 19.21 11.40
C SER A 81 -21.58 17.93 10.89
N LEU A 82 -22.36 17.06 10.24
CA LEU A 82 -21.83 15.84 9.61
C LEU A 82 -20.80 16.22 8.54
N LEU A 83 -21.10 17.23 7.72
CA LEU A 83 -20.18 17.66 6.66
C LEU A 83 -18.84 18.15 7.24
N ALA A 84 -18.88 18.92 8.33
CA ALA A 84 -17.67 19.37 9.02
C ALA A 84 -16.89 18.21 9.63
N GLU A 85 -17.56 17.24 10.27
CA GLU A 85 -16.93 16.06 10.84
C GLU A 85 -16.24 15.20 9.77
N VAL A 86 -16.93 14.92 8.66
CA VAL A 86 -16.40 14.12 7.56
C VAL A 86 -15.23 14.83 6.88
N THR A 87 -15.33 16.15 6.69
CA THR A 87 -14.25 16.97 6.14
C THR A 87 -13.00 16.87 7.02
N ALA A 88 -13.15 17.06 8.34
CA ALA A 88 -12.04 16.92 9.29
C ALA A 88 -11.47 15.49 9.29
N PHE A 89 -12.32 14.46 9.21
CA PHE A 89 -11.86 13.09 9.12
C PHE A 89 -11.02 12.82 7.85
N VAL A 90 -11.46 13.32 6.69
CA VAL A 90 -10.73 13.15 5.43
C VAL A 90 -9.41 13.94 5.44
N GLN A 91 -9.39 15.16 5.95
CA GLN A 91 -8.19 16.00 6.01
C GLN A 91 -7.22 15.54 7.08
N ASP A 92 -7.66 15.48 8.33
CA ASP A 92 -6.77 15.32 9.48
C ASP A 92 -6.41 13.85 9.70
N PHE A 93 -7.37 12.95 9.50
CA PHE A 93 -7.16 11.53 9.76
C PHE A 93 -6.74 10.75 8.51
N LEU A 94 -7.41 10.93 7.36
CA LEU A 94 -6.99 10.28 6.11
C LEU A 94 -5.78 10.99 5.46
N GLY A 95 -5.49 12.24 5.83
CA GLY A 95 -4.37 13.00 5.29
C GLY A 95 -4.57 13.38 3.82
N ILE A 96 -5.84 13.49 3.38
CA ILE A 96 -6.21 13.80 2.00
C ILE A 96 -6.51 15.30 1.94
N GLU A 97 -5.78 16.01 1.08
CA GLU A 97 -6.05 17.41 0.83
C GLU A 97 -7.40 17.57 0.12
N ILE A 98 -8.29 18.35 0.73
CA ILE A 98 -9.56 18.73 0.11
C ILE A 98 -9.30 20.12 -0.49
N PRO A 99 -9.55 20.31 -1.80
CA PRO A 99 -9.63 21.65 -2.38
C PRO A 99 -10.68 22.49 -1.64
N SER A 100 -10.93 23.73 -2.03
CA SER A 100 -12.07 24.49 -1.49
C SER A 100 -13.34 24.38 -2.38
N PRO A 101 -14.01 23.21 -2.55
CA PRO A 101 -15.32 23.17 -3.17
C PRO A 101 -16.38 23.67 -2.18
N ALA A 102 -17.50 24.17 -2.70
CA ALA A 102 -18.65 24.60 -1.91
C ALA A 102 -19.89 23.78 -2.28
N GLY A 103 -20.76 23.52 -1.29
CA GLY A 103 -22.07 22.88 -1.46
C GLY A 103 -21.97 21.45 -2.00
N ASP A 104 -22.84 21.06 -2.93
CA ASP A 104 -22.95 19.70 -3.49
C ASP A 104 -21.64 19.13 -4.03
N LYS A 105 -20.74 19.99 -4.53
CA LYS A 105 -19.41 19.59 -5.02
C LYS A 105 -18.52 19.06 -3.90
N GLN A 106 -18.68 19.56 -2.68
CA GLN A 106 -17.95 19.08 -1.51
C GLN A 106 -18.44 17.70 -1.10
N VAL A 107 -19.75 17.48 -1.05
CA VAL A 107 -20.35 16.18 -0.72
C VAL A 107 -19.90 15.11 -1.71
N GLU A 108 -19.97 15.41 -3.01
CA GLU A 108 -19.53 14.47 -4.05
C GLU A 108 -18.03 14.18 -3.97
N PHE A 109 -17.20 15.20 -3.70
CA PHE A 109 -15.77 15.01 -3.50
C PHE A 109 -15.47 14.12 -2.29
N LEU A 110 -16.12 14.36 -1.14
CA LEU A 110 -15.95 13.55 0.06
C LEU A 110 -16.38 12.11 -0.19
N ARG A 111 -17.50 11.90 -0.89
CA ARG A 111 -17.98 10.57 -1.29
C ARG A 111 -16.93 9.85 -2.15
N GLN A 112 -16.36 10.52 -3.15
CA GLN A 112 -15.33 9.96 -4.02
C GLN A 112 -14.02 9.64 -3.28
N LYS A 113 -13.64 10.43 -2.27
CA LYS A 113 -12.43 10.16 -1.46
C LYS A 113 -12.67 9.08 -0.40
N LEU A 114 -13.87 8.97 0.15
CA LEU A 114 -14.20 7.92 1.13
C LEU A 114 -14.48 6.57 0.48
N ASN A 115 -15.18 6.53 -0.66
CA ASN A 115 -15.59 5.29 -1.33
C ASN A 115 -14.47 4.71 -2.21
N ARG A 116 -13.40 4.26 -1.56
CA ARG A 116 -12.19 3.69 -2.17
C ARG A 116 -11.79 2.41 -1.43
N PRO A 117 -11.04 1.50 -2.07
CA PRO A 117 -10.38 0.41 -1.36
C PRO A 117 -9.52 0.94 -0.20
N LEU A 118 -9.49 0.20 0.90
CA LEU A 118 -8.78 0.59 2.13
C LEU A 118 -7.60 -0.34 2.35
N ARG A 119 -6.44 0.21 2.72
CA ARG A 119 -5.31 -0.57 3.22
C ARG A 119 -4.81 -0.02 4.56
N VAL A 120 -4.59 -0.92 5.49
CA VAL A 120 -3.91 -0.67 6.76
C VAL A 120 -2.56 -1.36 6.70
N CYS A 121 -1.50 -0.58 6.81
CA CYS A 121 -0.14 -1.03 6.60
C CYS A 121 0.61 -1.03 7.94
N GLY A 122 1.05 -2.21 8.38
CA GLY A 122 1.97 -2.35 9.50
C GLY A 122 3.36 -1.87 9.08
N LEU A 123 3.92 -0.91 9.80
CA LEU A 123 5.26 -0.37 9.56
C LEU A 123 6.17 -0.67 10.74
N VAL A 124 7.44 -0.94 10.45
CA VAL A 124 8.46 -1.17 11.48
C VAL A 124 9.46 -0.02 11.48
N LYS A 125 10.04 0.28 12.64
CA LYS A 125 11.16 1.23 12.72
C LYS A 125 12.31 0.78 11.83
N ASN A 126 12.80 1.67 10.99
CA ASN A 126 13.88 1.37 10.07
C ASN A 126 15.20 1.25 10.85
N LYS A 127 15.89 0.11 10.68
CA LYS A 127 17.21 -0.16 11.27
C LYS A 127 18.33 -0.13 10.21
N GLY A 128 18.11 0.58 9.11
CA GLY A 128 19.02 0.63 7.95
C GLY A 128 18.72 -0.42 6.90
N GLU A 129 17.53 -1.03 6.92
CA GLU A 129 17.11 -1.98 5.90
C GLU A 129 16.71 -1.20 4.63
N PRO A 130 17.16 -1.65 3.43
CA PRO A 130 16.75 -1.04 2.19
C PRO A 130 15.30 -1.40 1.85
N GLY A 131 14.54 -0.40 1.41
CA GLY A 131 13.27 -0.54 0.72
C GLY A 131 12.32 0.63 1.00
N GLY A 132 11.03 0.45 0.71
CA GLY A 132 10.06 1.54 0.74
C GLY A 132 9.65 1.99 2.14
N GLY A 133 9.21 3.24 2.27
CA GLY A 133 8.77 3.84 3.53
C GLY A 133 7.49 4.66 3.38
N PRO A 134 6.89 5.11 4.49
CA PRO A 134 5.70 5.95 4.45
C PRO A 134 6.05 7.40 4.10
N PHE A 135 5.36 7.97 3.12
CA PHE A 135 5.51 9.38 2.75
C PHE A 135 4.18 9.98 2.29
N TRP A 136 4.12 11.30 2.25
CA TRP A 136 3.10 12.00 1.48
C TRP A 136 3.59 12.14 0.04
N VAL A 137 2.74 11.76 -0.91
CA VAL A 137 2.98 11.93 -2.34
C VAL A 137 1.97 12.94 -2.86
N ARG A 138 2.45 13.89 -3.63
CA ARG A 138 1.61 14.86 -4.34
C ARG A 138 1.19 14.25 -5.68
N GLY A 139 -0.11 14.09 -5.87
CA GLY A 139 -0.71 13.60 -7.10
C GLY A 139 -0.79 14.65 -8.21
N PRO A 140 -1.21 14.26 -9.42
CA PRO A 140 -1.35 15.16 -10.57
C PRO A 140 -2.35 16.30 -10.34
N ASP A 141 -3.37 16.07 -9.50
CA ASP A 141 -4.39 17.04 -9.11
C ASP A 141 -3.92 18.02 -8.01
N GLN A 142 -2.62 18.02 -7.70
CA GLN A 142 -1.98 18.74 -6.60
C GLN A 142 -2.37 18.24 -5.20
N GLY A 143 -3.29 17.28 -5.08
CA GLY A 143 -3.67 16.71 -3.80
C GLY A 143 -2.55 15.84 -3.21
N CYS A 144 -2.41 15.87 -1.89
CA CYS A 144 -1.49 14.98 -1.17
C CYS A 144 -2.23 13.74 -0.65
N SER A 145 -1.56 12.59 -0.71
CA SER A 145 -2.04 11.35 -0.07
C SER A 145 -0.89 10.54 0.53
N ARG A 146 -1.20 9.69 1.51
CA ARG A 146 -0.23 8.80 2.16
C ARG A 146 0.06 7.59 1.30
N GLN A 147 1.34 7.34 1.06
CA GLN A 147 1.82 6.35 0.10
C GLN A 147 3.08 5.63 0.63
N ILE A 148 3.39 4.47 0.07
CA ILE A 148 4.60 3.70 0.38
C ILE A 148 5.61 3.91 -0.76
N VAL A 149 6.51 4.85 -0.60
CA VAL A 149 7.47 5.26 -1.64
C VAL A 149 8.71 4.40 -1.59
N GLU A 150 9.12 3.89 -2.75
CA GLU A 150 10.39 3.20 -2.95
C GLU A 150 11.48 4.18 -3.39
N SER A 151 12.75 3.85 -3.13
CA SER A 151 13.89 4.73 -3.46
C SER A 151 13.98 5.04 -4.95
N SER A 152 13.51 4.14 -5.82
CA SER A 152 13.47 4.34 -7.28
C SER A 152 12.52 5.46 -7.71
N GLN A 153 11.59 5.88 -6.84
CA GLN A 153 10.60 6.92 -7.10
C GLN A 153 11.03 8.29 -6.55
N VAL A 154 12.21 8.38 -5.93
CA VAL A 154 12.73 9.60 -5.31
C VAL A 154 13.81 10.20 -6.18
N ASP A 155 13.70 11.51 -6.45
CA ASP A 155 14.75 12.26 -7.11
C ASP A 155 15.81 12.71 -6.08
N PHE A 156 16.86 11.92 -5.92
CA PHE A 156 17.98 12.24 -5.03
C PHE A 156 18.85 13.42 -5.50
N SER A 157 18.64 13.93 -6.72
CA SER A 157 19.29 15.17 -7.15
C SER A 157 18.59 16.42 -6.61
N ALA A 158 17.31 16.30 -6.23
CA ALA A 158 16.56 17.33 -5.53
C ALA A 158 16.82 17.24 -4.02
N SER A 159 17.45 18.28 -3.45
CA SER A 159 17.79 18.33 -2.02
C SER A 159 16.59 18.06 -1.11
N ASP A 160 15.45 18.68 -1.41
CA ASP A 160 14.28 18.61 -0.55
C ASP A 160 13.70 17.19 -0.48
N GLN A 161 13.68 16.46 -1.61
CA GLN A 161 13.24 15.06 -1.62
C GLN A 161 14.25 14.14 -0.92
N ALA A 162 15.55 14.39 -1.12
CA ALA A 162 16.61 13.64 -0.44
C ALA A 162 16.53 13.82 1.09
N ASP A 163 16.29 15.03 1.57
CA ASP A 163 16.15 15.35 3.00
C ASP A 163 14.90 14.70 3.60
N ILE A 164 13.75 14.77 2.89
CA ILE A 164 12.53 14.08 3.30
C ILE A 164 12.78 12.56 3.40
N TRP A 165 13.40 11.97 2.39
CA TRP A 165 13.72 10.53 2.38
C TRP A 165 14.60 10.13 3.58
N GLN A 166 15.65 10.90 3.85
CA GLN A 166 16.58 10.66 4.96
C GLN A 166 15.92 10.84 6.34
N SER A 167 14.88 11.67 6.45
CA SER A 167 14.13 11.86 7.69
C SER A 167 13.20 10.70 8.06
N SER A 168 12.98 9.76 7.13
CA SER A 168 12.06 8.65 7.36
C SER A 168 12.54 7.70 8.46
N THR A 169 11.68 7.48 9.45
CA THR A 169 11.98 6.66 10.63
C THR A 169 11.47 5.22 10.50
N HIS A 170 10.65 4.96 9.48
CA HIS A 170 9.91 3.71 9.32
C HIS A 170 10.12 3.12 7.93
N PHE A 171 9.98 1.81 7.85
CA PHE A 171 10.09 1.02 6.63
C PHE A 171 8.86 0.11 6.49
N ASN A 172 8.46 -0.16 5.25
CA ASN A 172 7.35 -1.06 4.93
C ASN A 172 7.81 -2.53 4.84
N PRO A 173 7.49 -3.38 5.83
CA PRO A 173 7.79 -4.81 5.79
C PRO A 173 6.92 -5.60 4.80
N VAL A 174 5.99 -4.94 4.12
CA VAL A 174 4.90 -5.56 3.37
C VAL A 174 4.07 -6.42 4.32
N ASP A 175 3.44 -5.77 5.30
CA ASP A 175 2.42 -6.36 6.17
C ASP A 175 1.15 -5.49 6.03
N LEU A 176 0.28 -5.89 5.11
CA LEU A 176 -0.87 -5.11 4.70
C LEU A 176 -2.14 -5.91 4.95
N VAL A 177 -3.16 -5.22 5.47
CA VAL A 177 -4.53 -5.71 5.48
C VAL A 177 -5.34 -4.78 4.60
N CYS A 178 -6.05 -5.35 3.62
CA CYS A 178 -6.78 -4.63 2.60
C CYS A 178 -8.27 -4.94 2.68
N ALA A 179 -9.13 -3.95 2.48
CA ALA A 179 -10.57 -4.10 2.34
C ALA A 179 -10.98 -3.72 0.91
N LEU A 180 -11.66 -4.64 0.21
CA LEU A 180 -11.86 -4.57 -1.25
C LEU A 180 -13.32 -4.41 -1.67
N ARG A 181 -14.21 -4.12 -0.70
CA ARG A 181 -15.63 -3.91 -0.93
C ARG A 181 -16.07 -2.53 -0.49
N ASP A 182 -17.05 -2.00 -1.21
CA ASP A 182 -17.71 -0.74 -0.89
C ASP A 182 -18.70 -0.89 0.27
N TYR A 183 -19.27 0.24 0.68
CA TYR A 183 -20.25 0.32 1.77
C TYR A 183 -21.59 -0.35 1.48
N ARG A 184 -21.82 -0.78 0.23
CA ARG A 184 -23.00 -1.53 -0.22
C ARG A 184 -22.73 -3.04 -0.28
N GLY A 185 -21.48 -3.46 -0.05
CA GLY A 185 -21.03 -4.85 -0.11
C GLY A 185 -20.58 -5.28 -1.50
N GLU A 186 -20.53 -4.37 -2.47
CA GLU A 186 -20.09 -4.67 -3.83
C GLU A 186 -18.56 -4.63 -3.91
N PRO A 187 -17.93 -5.55 -4.67
CA PRO A 187 -16.49 -5.52 -4.86
C PRO A 187 -16.10 -4.31 -5.71
N PHE A 188 -15.07 -3.58 -5.29
CA PHE A 188 -14.47 -2.56 -6.14
C PHE A 188 -13.84 -3.20 -7.39
N ASP A 189 -13.91 -2.51 -8.53
CA ASP A 189 -12.97 -2.77 -9.62
C ASP A 189 -11.65 -2.07 -9.29
N LEU A 190 -10.66 -2.83 -8.85
CA LEU A 190 -9.41 -2.27 -8.32
C LEU A 190 -8.60 -1.50 -9.36
N HIS A 191 -8.85 -1.74 -10.65
CA HIS A 191 -8.22 -1.02 -11.76
C HIS A 191 -8.59 0.48 -11.77
N GLU A 192 -9.81 0.83 -11.35
CA GLU A 192 -10.28 2.21 -11.25
C GLU A 192 -9.50 3.03 -10.21
N PHE A 193 -8.79 2.34 -9.30
CA PHE A 193 -8.02 2.96 -8.21
C PHE A 193 -6.50 2.83 -8.41
N SER A 194 -6.08 2.51 -9.63
CA SER A 194 -4.67 2.42 -10.03
C SER A 194 -4.24 3.65 -10.84
N ASP A 195 -2.95 3.99 -10.78
CA ASP A 195 -2.33 4.97 -11.66
C ASP A 195 -1.54 4.26 -12.77
N PRO A 196 -2.09 4.14 -13.99
CA PRO A 196 -1.45 3.45 -15.10
C PRO A 196 -0.20 4.17 -15.61
N ASP A 197 -0.06 5.48 -15.36
CA ASP A 197 1.07 6.28 -15.85
C ASP A 197 2.36 6.02 -15.05
N THR A 198 2.26 5.30 -13.94
CA THR A 198 3.40 4.89 -13.10
C THR A 198 4.06 3.58 -13.54
N GLY A 199 3.61 2.98 -14.64
CA GLY A 199 4.33 1.87 -15.29
C GLY A 199 5.74 2.31 -15.73
N PHE A 200 6.74 1.45 -15.56
CA PHE A 200 8.14 1.82 -15.82
C PHE A 200 8.89 0.77 -16.63
N ILE A 201 9.94 1.22 -17.32
CA ILE A 201 10.86 0.34 -18.06
C ILE A 201 12.04 -0.01 -17.16
N ALA A 202 12.09 -1.26 -16.71
CA ALA A 202 13.22 -1.80 -15.98
C ALA A 202 14.31 -2.29 -16.94
N VAL A 203 15.55 -1.86 -16.72
CA VAL A 203 16.73 -2.43 -17.39
C VAL A 203 17.21 -3.63 -16.59
N LYS A 204 17.26 -4.80 -17.22
CA LYS A 204 17.70 -6.07 -16.62
C LYS A 204 18.72 -6.74 -17.54
N SER A 205 19.35 -7.81 -17.05
CA SER A 205 20.18 -8.69 -17.87
C SER A 205 19.60 -10.10 -17.94
N SER A 206 19.78 -10.75 -19.08
CA SER A 206 19.51 -12.17 -19.28
C SER A 206 20.60 -12.74 -20.19
N GLU A 207 21.27 -13.81 -19.73
CA GLU A 207 22.37 -14.45 -20.47
C GLU A 207 23.48 -13.47 -20.90
N GLY A 208 23.78 -12.49 -20.05
CA GLY A 208 24.80 -11.46 -20.33
C GLY A 208 24.39 -10.39 -21.35
N LYS A 209 23.16 -10.41 -21.86
CA LYS A 209 22.59 -9.36 -22.70
C LYS A 209 21.67 -8.47 -21.89
N GLU A 210 21.77 -7.17 -22.11
CA GLU A 210 20.84 -6.19 -21.55
C GLU A 210 19.47 -6.33 -22.23
N LEU A 211 18.41 -6.22 -21.44
CA LEU A 211 17.03 -6.17 -21.91
C LEU A 211 16.26 -5.08 -21.17
N LYS A 212 15.27 -4.53 -21.85
CA LYS A 212 14.28 -3.61 -21.30
C LYS A 212 12.98 -4.37 -21.10
N ALA A 213 12.49 -4.39 -19.87
CA ALA A 213 11.21 -4.99 -19.51
C ALA A 213 10.24 -3.87 -19.11
N LEU A 214 9.03 -3.90 -19.68
CA LEU A 214 7.94 -3.07 -19.18
C LEU A 214 7.36 -3.75 -17.94
N GLU A 215 7.38 -3.08 -16.80
CA GLU A 215 6.73 -3.52 -15.57
C GLU A 215 5.42 -2.72 -15.37
N HIS A 216 4.43 -3.38 -14.78
CA HIS A 216 3.19 -2.72 -14.34
C HIS A 216 3.52 -1.62 -13.32
N PRO A 217 2.58 -0.67 -13.11
CA PRO A 217 2.59 0.21 -11.96
C PRO A 217 3.07 -0.49 -10.69
N GLY A 218 4.03 0.11 -9.97
CA GLY A 218 4.52 -0.45 -8.71
C GLY A 218 3.35 -0.72 -7.76
N LEU A 219 3.39 -1.84 -7.03
CA LEU A 219 2.20 -2.34 -6.31
C LEU A 219 1.62 -1.29 -5.34
N TRP A 220 2.46 -0.55 -4.62
CA TRP A 220 1.99 0.34 -3.56
C TRP A 220 1.54 1.72 -4.06
N ASN A 221 2.36 2.37 -4.87
CA ASN A 221 2.13 3.77 -5.26
C ASN A 221 1.59 3.93 -6.68
N GLY A 222 1.52 2.83 -7.43
CA GLY A 222 0.95 2.79 -8.77
C GLY A 222 -0.35 2.00 -8.78
N ALA A 223 -0.26 0.69 -8.58
CA ALA A 223 -1.43 -0.19 -8.62
C ALA A 223 -2.46 0.13 -7.51
N MET A 224 -2.00 0.67 -6.37
CA MET A 224 -2.84 1.09 -5.25
C MET A 224 -2.82 2.62 -5.02
N ALA A 225 -2.62 3.41 -6.07
CA ALA A 225 -2.44 4.87 -5.97
C ALA A 225 -3.63 5.57 -5.29
N GLU A 226 -4.86 5.24 -5.68
CA GLU A 226 -6.08 5.89 -5.19
C GLU A 226 -6.74 5.09 -4.04
N TRP A 227 -5.94 4.43 -3.20
CA TRP A 227 -6.43 3.68 -2.04
C TRP A 227 -6.35 4.53 -0.77
N ASN A 228 -7.37 4.41 0.09
CA ASN A 228 -7.30 4.98 1.43
C ASN A 228 -6.23 4.22 2.22
N THR A 229 -5.22 4.94 2.70
CA THR A 229 -4.02 4.34 3.31
C THR A 229 -3.86 4.82 4.75
N VAL A 230 -3.72 3.88 5.69
CA VAL A 230 -3.37 4.17 7.09
C VAL A 230 -2.13 3.38 7.49
N PHE A 231 -1.22 4.04 8.20
CA PHE A 231 0.00 3.45 8.72
C PHE A 231 -0.09 3.20 10.22
N ILE A 232 0.36 2.02 10.67
CA ILE A 232 0.42 1.64 12.09
C ILE A 232 1.81 1.15 12.41
N GLU A 233 2.49 1.73 13.41
CA GLU A 233 3.74 1.18 13.93
C GLU A 233 3.46 -0.19 14.58
N VAL A 234 4.16 -1.22 14.11
CA VAL A 234 4.18 -2.58 14.68
C VAL A 234 5.59 -2.93 15.15
N PRO A 235 5.74 -3.88 16.09
CA PRO A 235 7.06 -4.26 16.59
C PRO A 235 7.95 -4.79 15.47
N ALA A 236 9.24 -4.47 15.55
CA ALA A 236 10.24 -4.97 14.61
C ALA A 236 10.31 -6.52 14.58
N SER A 237 9.88 -7.21 15.65
CA SER A 237 9.79 -8.67 15.71
C SER A 237 8.74 -9.27 14.78
N THR A 238 7.82 -8.46 14.25
CA THR A 238 6.87 -8.90 13.21
C THR A 238 7.50 -9.03 11.82
N PHE A 239 8.73 -8.54 11.65
CA PHE A 239 9.46 -8.54 10.38
C PHE A 239 10.81 -9.26 10.49
N ASN A 240 10.87 -10.46 9.93
CA ASN A 240 12.06 -11.31 9.90
C ASN A 240 12.28 -11.83 8.46
N PRO A 241 12.83 -10.99 7.56
CA PRO A 241 13.07 -11.37 6.18
C PRO A 241 14.28 -12.30 6.04
N VAL A 242 14.19 -13.28 5.16
CA VAL A 242 15.32 -14.13 4.73
C VAL A 242 15.65 -13.81 3.28
N LYS A 243 16.62 -12.93 3.05
CA LYS A 243 17.08 -12.51 1.71
C LYS A 243 18.25 -13.35 1.21
N SER A 244 19.00 -13.96 2.13
CA SER A 244 20.15 -14.81 1.88
C SER A 244 20.21 -15.99 2.86
N VAL A 245 20.98 -17.02 2.51
CA VAL A 245 21.20 -18.17 3.42
C VAL A 245 21.79 -17.77 4.77
N PHE A 246 22.58 -16.69 4.82
CA PHE A 246 23.18 -16.20 6.07
C PHE A 246 22.16 -15.56 7.00
N ASP A 247 21.02 -15.08 6.49
CA ASP A 247 19.98 -14.53 7.33
C ASP A 247 19.38 -15.60 8.25
N LEU A 248 19.37 -16.86 7.82
CA LEU A 248 18.93 -17.98 8.65
C LEU A 248 19.75 -18.14 9.93
N LEU A 249 20.98 -17.62 10.00
CA LEU A 249 21.80 -17.65 11.21
C LEU A 249 21.33 -16.66 12.29
N ARG A 250 20.43 -15.71 11.95
CA ARG A 250 19.90 -14.75 12.93
C ARG A 250 19.06 -15.50 13.97
N PRO A 251 19.06 -15.07 15.25
CA PRO A 251 18.32 -15.73 16.33
C PRO A 251 16.81 -15.94 16.06
N ALA A 252 16.21 -15.08 15.23
CA ALA A 252 14.81 -15.16 14.83
C ALA A 252 14.47 -16.38 13.96
N HIS A 253 15.46 -16.97 13.27
CA HIS A 253 15.25 -18.13 12.40
C HIS A 253 15.78 -19.44 13.00
N GLN A 254 16.51 -19.35 14.11
CA GLN A 254 17.02 -20.50 14.83
C GLN A 254 15.91 -21.14 15.66
N THR A 255 15.90 -22.47 15.78
CA THR A 255 14.84 -23.20 16.50
C THR A 255 14.81 -22.93 18.01
N GLY A 256 15.80 -22.20 18.55
CA GLY A 256 16.14 -22.29 19.98
C GLY A 256 16.88 -23.61 20.22
N GLU A 257 17.77 -23.66 21.20
CA GLU A 257 18.63 -24.82 21.48
C GLU A 257 17.86 -26.16 21.55
N VAL A 258 18.53 -27.21 21.06
CA VAL A 258 18.40 -28.59 21.56
C VAL A 258 19.29 -28.72 22.79
#